data_AF-A0A934X6J7-F1
#
_entry.id   AF-A0A934X6J7-F1
#
_cell.length_a   1.000
_cell.length_b   1.000
_cell.length_c   1.000
_cell.angle_alpha   90.00
_cell.angle_beta   90.00
_cell.angle_gamma   90.00
#
_symmetry.space_group_name_H-M   'P 1'
#
loop_
_entity.id
_entity.type
_entity.pdbx_description
1 polymer ?
#
loop_
_entity_poly.entity_id
_entity_poly.type
_entity_poly.pdbx_seq_one_letter_code
_entity_poly.pdbx_strand_id
1 'polypeptide(L)'
;MIRALLALPSHPDVLNVHMTAAEVATTLALALRRWRSVPAVVATCHFAARRGSGTWRGGRLVAAVAERRVVSQIAVSRFVAEAVGGSPHVVYPGLARREAPRALRRPVVLVAQRLEPEKRTEDAVRVFAESGVGARGWRLQIAGDGSSRDHLTELVARLGIAASTDFLGRRQDIASPWTVRQSFWRPRPAKVWA
;
A
#
# COMPACT_ATOMS: atom_id res chain seq x y z
N MET A 1 7.63 0.25 20.12
CA MET A 1 7.31 1.65 19.76
C MET A 1 7.32 2.59 20.96
N ILE A 2 6.51 2.34 22.01
CA ILE A 2 6.51 3.19 23.24
C ILE A 2 7.91 3.36 23.82
N ARG A 3 8.66 2.26 24.06
CA ARG A 3 10.04 2.32 24.56
C ARG A 3 10.99 3.15 23.69
N ALA A 4 10.83 3.10 22.36
CA ALA A 4 11.66 3.88 21.45
C ALA A 4 11.37 5.39 21.57
N LEU A 5 10.09 5.77 21.67
CA LEU A 5 9.70 7.15 21.98
C LEU A 5 10.15 7.58 23.38
N LEU A 6 10.15 6.67 24.35
CA LEU A 6 10.68 6.89 25.71
C LEU A 6 12.21 6.93 25.79
N ALA A 7 12.91 6.50 24.74
CA ALA A 7 14.37 6.51 24.67
C ALA A 7 14.92 7.67 23.82
N LEU A 8 14.06 8.49 23.19
CA LEU A 8 14.51 9.67 22.45
C LEU A 8 15.38 10.59 23.33
N PRO A 9 16.58 10.98 22.85
CA PRO A 9 17.55 11.75 23.62
C PRO A 9 17.16 13.24 23.75
N SER A 10 16.41 13.75 22.77
CA SER A 10 15.92 15.14 22.73
C SER A 10 14.41 15.17 22.48
N HIS A 11 13.80 16.31 22.79
CA HIS A 11 12.40 16.57 22.46
C HIS A 11 12.30 16.95 20.97
N PRO A 12 11.44 16.28 20.19
CA PRO A 12 11.12 16.74 18.85
C PRO A 12 10.05 17.83 18.90
N ASP A 13 10.03 18.72 17.90
CA ASP A 13 8.93 19.66 17.73
C ASP A 13 7.70 18.98 17.09
N VAL A 14 7.95 18.03 16.18
CA VAL A 14 6.92 17.32 15.41
C VAL A 14 7.16 15.81 15.44
N LEU A 15 6.10 15.04 15.67
CA LEU A 15 6.08 13.58 15.55
C LEU A 15 5.18 13.18 14.39
N ASN A 16 5.76 12.64 13.31
CA ASN A 16 4.99 12.03 12.24
C ASN A 16 4.74 10.54 12.53
N VAL A 17 3.47 10.17 12.71
CA VAL A 17 3.04 8.82 13.08
C VAL A 17 2.30 8.15 11.94
N HIS A 18 2.56 6.85 11.74
CA HIS A 18 2.00 6.08 10.64
C HIS A 18 1.15 4.93 11.19
N MET A 19 -0.15 4.93 10.85
CA MET A 19 -1.15 3.95 11.29
C MET A 19 -1.58 4.07 12.77
N THR A 20 -2.77 3.52 13.08
CA THR A 20 -3.43 3.64 14.39
C THR A 20 -2.60 3.11 15.56
N ALA A 21 -1.83 2.05 15.37
CA ALA A 21 -0.96 1.53 16.42
C ALA A 21 0.13 2.54 16.86
N ALA A 22 0.68 3.31 15.91
CA ALA A 22 1.67 4.35 16.20
C ALA A 22 1.06 5.55 16.91
N GLU A 23 -0.17 5.91 16.55
CA GLU A 23 -0.92 6.98 17.20
C GLU A 23 -1.20 6.64 18.67
N VAL A 24 -1.73 5.45 18.95
CA VAL A 24 -1.98 4.98 20.33
C VAL A 24 -0.68 4.94 21.13
N ALA A 25 0.38 4.34 20.58
CA ALA A 25 1.69 4.28 21.24
C ALA A 25 2.24 5.67 21.56
N THR A 26 2.03 6.64 20.66
CA THR A 26 2.46 8.03 20.84
C THR A 26 1.65 8.72 21.93
N THR A 27 0.33 8.59 21.93
CA THR A 27 -0.52 9.15 22.99
C THR A 27 -0.11 8.62 24.37
N LEU A 28 0.16 7.32 24.49
CA LEU A 28 0.60 6.70 25.75
C LEU A 28 2.01 7.16 26.13
N ALA A 29 2.96 7.18 25.20
CA ALA A 29 4.33 7.63 25.48
C ALA A 29 4.38 9.10 25.95
N LEU A 30 3.60 9.98 25.31
CA LEU A 30 3.52 11.40 25.67
C LEU A 30 2.80 11.64 27.00
N ALA A 31 1.92 10.72 27.43
CA ALA A 31 1.33 10.78 28.77
C ALA A 31 2.34 10.40 29.88
N LEU A 32 3.33 9.57 29.55
CA LEU A 32 4.36 9.09 30.49
C LEU A 32 5.61 9.97 30.52
N ARG A 33 5.88 10.73 29.44
CA ARG A 33 7.01 11.67 29.35
C ARG A 33 6.74 12.94 30.14
N ARG A 34 7.76 13.43 30.86
CA ARG A 34 7.77 14.76 31.52
C ARG A 34 8.51 15.81 30.69
N TRP A 35 8.17 15.94 29.41
CA TRP A 35 8.72 17.04 28.60
C TRP A 35 8.06 18.36 28.98
N ARG A 36 8.82 19.46 28.92
CA ARG A 36 8.31 20.81 29.22
C ARG A 36 7.23 21.26 28.23
N SER A 37 7.25 20.71 27.02
CA SER A 37 6.27 20.93 25.94
C SER A 37 5.89 19.61 25.30
N VAL A 38 4.69 19.57 24.70
CA VAL A 38 4.19 18.41 23.96
C VAL A 38 4.46 18.63 22.47
N PRO A 39 5.09 17.69 21.75
CA PRO A 39 5.28 17.81 20.30
C PRO A 39 3.96 17.85 19.55
N ALA A 40 3.95 18.53 18.42
CA ALA A 40 2.86 18.44 17.46
C ALA A 40 2.83 17.02 16.84
N VAL A 41 1.74 16.27 17.05
CA VAL A 41 1.60 14.93 16.45
C VAL A 41 0.84 15.03 15.14
N VAL A 42 1.49 14.66 14.05
CA VAL A 42 0.91 14.63 12.70
C VAL A 42 0.75 13.18 12.28
N ALA A 43 -0.45 12.79 11.88
CA ALA A 43 -0.72 11.42 11.43
C ALA A 43 -0.67 11.31 9.90
N THR A 44 0.11 10.37 9.36
CA THR A 44 0.05 10.01 7.94
C THR A 44 -0.85 8.79 7.74
N CYS A 45 -1.95 8.99 7.04
CA CYS A 45 -2.95 7.98 6.74
C CYS A 45 -2.66 7.29 5.39
N HIS A 46 -2.44 5.98 5.44
CA HIS A 46 -2.14 5.13 4.26
C HIS A 46 -3.33 4.29 3.79
N PHE A 47 -4.34 4.13 4.64
CA PHE A 47 -5.50 3.27 4.39
C PHE A 47 -6.77 4.10 4.35
N ALA A 48 -7.66 3.78 3.42
CA ALA A 48 -8.97 4.41 3.29
C ALA A 48 -9.96 3.78 4.29
N ALA A 49 -9.71 4.01 5.57
CA ALA A 49 -10.54 3.51 6.65
C ALA A 49 -10.49 4.49 7.84
N ARG A 50 -11.60 4.61 8.55
CA ARG A 50 -11.64 5.37 9.81
C ARG A 50 -10.87 4.63 10.89
N ARG A 51 -10.28 5.37 11.83
CA ARG A 51 -9.67 4.76 13.02
C ARG A 51 -10.73 3.94 13.76
N GLY A 52 -10.33 2.76 14.22
CA GLY A 52 -11.23 1.88 14.96
C GLY A 52 -12.34 1.23 14.13
N SER A 53 -12.32 1.31 12.79
CA SER A 53 -13.33 0.68 11.92
C SER A 53 -13.18 -0.85 11.78
N GLY A 54 -12.26 -1.47 12.53
CA GLY A 54 -12.10 -2.93 12.57
C GLY A 54 -13.24 -3.61 13.31
N THR A 55 -13.28 -4.95 13.28
CA THR A 55 -14.31 -5.78 13.92
C THR A 55 -14.18 -5.88 15.45
N TRP A 56 -13.14 -5.29 16.03
CA TRP A 56 -12.88 -5.35 17.46
C TRP A 56 -13.79 -4.40 18.25
N ARG A 57 -14.46 -4.92 19.29
CA ARG A 57 -15.46 -4.18 20.11
C ARG A 57 -14.91 -2.91 20.77
N GLY A 58 -13.60 -2.81 20.98
CA GLY A 58 -12.95 -1.62 21.53
C GLY A 58 -12.52 -0.57 20.50
N GLY A 59 -12.93 -0.71 19.22
CA GLY A 59 -12.50 0.17 18.13
C GLY A 59 -12.70 1.66 18.41
N ARG A 60 -13.82 2.05 19.02
CA ARG A 60 -14.11 3.44 19.39
C ARG A 60 -13.15 4.01 20.42
N LEU A 61 -12.77 3.20 21.43
CA LEU A 61 -11.81 3.62 22.44
C LEU A 61 -10.41 3.78 21.81
N VAL A 62 -10.01 2.84 20.95
CA VAL A 62 -8.75 2.96 20.22
C VAL A 62 -8.73 4.20 19.32
N ALA A 63 -9.83 4.49 18.62
CA ALA A 63 -9.95 5.71 17.83
C ALA A 63 -9.80 6.96 18.70
N ALA A 64 -10.53 7.05 19.82
CA ALA A 64 -10.45 8.19 20.73
C ALA A 64 -9.04 8.39 21.30
N VAL A 65 -8.36 7.31 21.70
CA VAL A 65 -6.97 7.37 22.21
C VAL A 65 -5.98 7.76 21.11
N ALA A 66 -6.15 7.22 19.91
CA ALA A 66 -5.31 7.52 18.76
C ALA A 66 -5.43 9.00 18.33
N GLU A 67 -6.65 9.55 18.31
CA GLU A 67 -6.92 10.91 17.84
C GLU A 67 -6.57 11.98 18.88
N ARG A 68 -6.56 11.64 20.18
CA ARG A 68 -6.40 12.60 21.29
C ARG A 68 -5.21 13.55 21.16
N ARG A 69 -4.11 13.14 20.54
CA ARG A 69 -2.89 13.95 20.38
C ARG A 69 -2.66 14.44 18.96
N VAL A 70 -3.40 13.94 17.99
CA VAL A 70 -3.21 14.25 16.57
C VAL A 70 -3.73 15.66 16.30
N VAL A 71 -2.83 16.58 15.96
CA VAL A 71 -3.18 17.98 15.68
C VAL A 71 -3.42 18.23 14.19
N SER A 72 -2.89 17.37 13.33
CA SER A 72 -3.10 17.42 11.88
C SER A 72 -2.93 16.04 11.24
N GLN A 73 -3.48 15.88 10.05
CA GLN A 73 -3.47 14.62 9.31
C GLN A 73 -3.02 14.85 7.87
N ILE A 74 -2.25 13.90 7.35
CA ILE A 74 -1.85 13.82 5.95
C ILE A 74 -2.49 12.59 5.34
N ALA A 75 -3.26 12.76 4.26
CA ALA A 75 -3.79 11.66 3.47
C ALA A 75 -2.95 11.47 2.21
N VAL A 76 -2.56 10.21 1.93
CA VAL A 76 -1.73 9.88 0.75
C VAL A 76 -2.47 9.97 -0.59
N SER A 77 -3.78 10.20 -0.57
CA SER A 77 -4.60 10.43 -1.75
C SER A 77 -5.95 11.04 -1.35
N ARG A 78 -6.70 11.57 -2.33
CA ARG A 78 -8.09 11.99 -2.13
C ARG A 78 -8.98 10.85 -1.66
N PHE A 79 -8.79 9.64 -2.21
CA PHE A 79 -9.54 8.46 -1.79
C PHE A 79 -9.34 8.14 -0.30
N VAL A 80 -8.12 8.27 0.21
CA VAL A 80 -7.86 8.14 1.65
C VAL A 80 -8.49 9.30 2.42
N ALA A 81 -8.34 10.54 1.95
CA ALA A 81 -8.88 11.73 2.62
C ALA A 81 -10.41 11.65 2.84
N GLU A 82 -11.14 11.18 1.83
CA GLU A 82 -12.59 10.99 1.88
C GLU A 82 -13.01 9.93 2.92
N ALA A 83 -12.17 8.92 3.18
CA ALA A 83 -12.52 7.79 4.03
C ALA A 83 -12.11 7.96 5.50
N VAL A 84 -11.02 8.69 5.80
CA VAL A 84 -10.43 8.73 7.15
C VAL A 84 -11.18 9.64 8.14
N GLY A 85 -11.96 10.60 7.63
CA GLY A 85 -12.66 11.60 8.44
C GLY A 85 -11.78 12.79 8.86
N GLY A 86 -12.42 13.86 9.34
CA GLY A 86 -11.77 15.14 9.60
C GLY A 86 -11.41 15.89 8.30
N SER A 87 -10.39 16.75 8.38
CA SER A 87 -9.92 17.57 7.25
C SER A 87 -8.43 17.35 7.00
N PRO A 88 -8.02 16.15 6.51
CA PRO A 88 -6.60 15.86 6.25
C PRO A 88 -6.08 16.65 5.05
N HIS A 89 -4.81 17.01 5.08
CA HIS A 89 -4.10 17.55 3.93
C HIS A 89 -3.74 16.43 2.96
N VAL A 90 -4.09 16.58 1.68
CA VAL A 90 -3.72 15.59 0.66
C VAL A 90 -2.29 15.83 0.21
N VAL A 91 -1.41 14.86 0.48
CA VAL A 91 -0.02 14.86 -0.02
C VAL A 91 0.22 13.52 -0.70
N TYR A 92 0.37 13.54 -2.02
CA TYR A 92 0.65 12.33 -2.79
C TYR A 92 2.06 11.82 -2.49
N PRO A 93 2.25 10.50 -2.28
CA PRO A 93 3.58 9.92 -2.10
C PRO A 93 4.49 10.27 -3.28
N GLY A 94 5.62 10.89 -2.97
CA GLY A 94 6.64 11.18 -3.96
C GLY A 94 7.29 9.89 -4.46
N LEU A 95 7.57 9.84 -5.76
CA LEU A 95 8.45 8.84 -6.36
C LEU A 95 9.68 9.58 -6.89
N ALA A 96 10.87 9.03 -6.65
CA ALA A 96 12.08 9.57 -7.24
C ALA A 96 11.95 9.56 -8.76
N ARG A 97 12.18 10.72 -9.39
CA ARG A 97 12.19 10.82 -10.86
C ARG A 97 13.37 10.00 -11.36
N ARG A 98 13.08 9.01 -12.21
CA ARG A 98 14.10 8.24 -12.94
C ARG A 98 13.89 8.46 -14.42
N GLU A 99 14.97 8.64 -15.16
CA GLU A 99 14.88 8.69 -16.61
C GLU A 99 14.39 7.34 -17.14
N ALA A 100 13.43 7.39 -18.07
CA ALA A 100 12.98 6.19 -18.73
C ALA A 100 14.11 5.70 -19.66
N PRO A 101 14.52 4.42 -19.58
CA PRO A 101 15.52 3.88 -20.49
C PRO A 101 15.05 4.03 -21.94
N ARG A 102 15.97 4.42 -22.83
CA ARG A 102 15.71 4.61 -24.28
C ARG A 102 15.60 3.29 -25.07
N ALA A 103 15.82 2.15 -24.42
CA ALA A 103 15.82 0.84 -25.07
C ALA A 103 14.43 0.45 -25.60
N LEU A 104 14.42 -0.33 -26.68
CA LEU A 104 13.21 -0.91 -27.25
C LEU A 104 12.49 -1.76 -26.19
N ARG A 105 11.24 -1.41 -25.92
CA ARG A 105 10.40 -2.06 -24.91
C ARG A 105 9.92 -3.41 -25.45
N ARG A 106 10.14 -4.48 -24.68
CA ARG A 106 9.56 -5.80 -24.97
C ARG A 106 8.03 -5.79 -24.76
N PRO A 107 7.25 -6.68 -25.39
CA PRO A 107 5.81 -6.80 -25.17
C PRO A 107 5.54 -7.59 -23.88
N VAL A 108 5.54 -6.94 -22.72
CA VAL A 108 5.24 -7.59 -21.43
C VAL A 108 4.19 -6.79 -20.65
N VAL A 109 3.28 -7.49 -19.99
CA VAL A 109 2.42 -6.97 -18.93
C VAL A 109 3.07 -7.33 -17.60
N LEU A 110 3.44 -6.33 -16.80
CA LEU A 110 4.07 -6.54 -15.49
C LEU A 110 3.07 -6.29 -14.36
N VAL A 111 2.93 -7.27 -13.48
CA VAL A 111 2.22 -7.15 -12.21
C VAL A 111 3.25 -7.26 -11.08
N ALA A 112 3.51 -6.14 -10.41
CA ALA A 112 4.52 -6.05 -9.34
C ALA A 112 3.87 -5.70 -8.00
N GLN A 113 3.58 -6.72 -7.18
CA GLN A 113 2.92 -6.58 -5.87
C GLN A 113 3.06 -7.85 -5.03
N ARG A 114 2.74 -7.78 -3.73
CA ARG A 114 2.52 -9.00 -2.93
C ARG A 114 1.35 -9.81 -3.51
N LEU A 115 1.44 -11.14 -3.45
CA LEU A 115 0.40 -12.04 -3.94
C LEU A 115 -0.57 -12.37 -2.81
N GLU A 116 -1.33 -11.37 -2.39
CA GLU A 116 -2.35 -11.51 -1.35
C GLU A 116 -3.75 -11.28 -1.95
N PRO A 117 -4.82 -11.86 -1.37
CA PRO A 117 -6.18 -11.72 -1.91
C PRO A 117 -6.62 -10.26 -2.09
N GLU A 118 -6.25 -9.38 -1.16
CA GLU A 118 -6.52 -7.93 -1.23
C GLU A 118 -5.97 -7.24 -2.49
N LYS A 119 -4.95 -7.85 -3.12
CA LYS A 119 -4.27 -7.30 -4.30
C LYS A 119 -4.92 -7.74 -5.61
N ARG A 120 -5.85 -8.70 -5.54
CA ARG A 120 -6.66 -9.16 -6.68
C ARG A 120 -5.83 -9.41 -7.95
N THR A 121 -4.66 -10.03 -7.78
CA THR A 121 -3.76 -10.38 -8.91
C THR A 121 -4.47 -11.29 -9.92
N GLU A 122 -5.44 -12.08 -9.48
CA GLU A 122 -6.30 -12.91 -10.33
C GLU A 122 -7.00 -12.12 -11.44
N ASP A 123 -7.42 -10.88 -11.18
CA ASP A 123 -8.08 -10.04 -12.19
C ASP A 123 -7.09 -9.74 -13.33
N ALA A 124 -5.82 -9.48 -13.01
CA ALA A 124 -4.79 -9.22 -14.00
C ALA A 124 -4.54 -10.47 -14.87
N VAL A 125 -4.54 -11.65 -14.26
CA VAL A 125 -4.37 -12.94 -14.93
C VAL A 125 -5.54 -13.20 -15.90
N ARG A 126 -6.78 -13.00 -15.45
CA ARG A 126 -7.98 -13.16 -16.27
C ARG A 126 -8.01 -12.17 -17.44
N VAL A 127 -7.78 -10.89 -17.17
CA VAL A 127 -7.72 -9.85 -18.21
C VAL A 127 -6.64 -10.15 -19.25
N PHE A 128 -5.46 -10.62 -18.81
CA PHE A 128 -4.40 -11.01 -19.75
C PHE A 128 -4.84 -12.17 -20.65
N ALA A 129 -5.45 -13.22 -20.08
CA ALA A 129 -5.98 -14.36 -20.85
C ALA A 129 -7.06 -13.92 -21.85
N GLU A 130 -8.06 -13.17 -21.38
CA GLU A 130 -9.20 -12.71 -22.19
C GLU A 130 -8.78 -11.75 -23.32
N SER A 131 -7.73 -10.95 -23.11
CA SER A 131 -7.26 -9.99 -24.11
C SER A 131 -6.63 -10.64 -25.35
N GLY A 132 -6.22 -11.91 -25.28
CA GLY A 132 -5.55 -12.64 -26.35
C GLY A 132 -4.15 -12.09 -26.71
N VAL A 133 -3.60 -11.14 -25.95
CA VAL A 133 -2.28 -10.54 -26.26
C VAL A 133 -1.14 -11.54 -26.13
N GLY A 134 -1.30 -12.58 -25.30
CA GLY A 134 -0.36 -13.69 -25.19
C GLY A 134 -0.13 -14.40 -26.53
N ALA A 135 -1.19 -14.63 -27.30
CA ALA A 135 -1.09 -15.21 -28.66
C ALA A 135 -0.41 -14.26 -29.66
N ARG A 136 -0.35 -12.97 -29.36
CA ARG A 136 0.37 -11.94 -30.14
C ARG A 136 1.81 -11.74 -29.65
N GLY A 137 2.35 -12.69 -28.89
CA GLY A 137 3.74 -12.67 -28.41
C GLY A 137 3.98 -11.86 -27.13
N TRP A 138 2.93 -11.40 -26.44
CA TRP A 138 3.12 -10.75 -25.14
C TRP A 138 3.37 -11.74 -24.02
N ARG A 139 4.13 -11.33 -23.01
CA ARG A 139 4.36 -12.09 -21.77
C ARG A 139 3.62 -11.44 -20.61
N LEU A 140 3.12 -12.23 -19.67
CA LEU A 140 2.69 -11.79 -18.36
C LEU A 140 3.80 -12.07 -17.36
N GLN A 141 4.31 -11.04 -16.69
CA GLN A 141 5.32 -11.18 -15.64
C GLN A 141 4.71 -10.82 -14.29
N ILE A 142 4.80 -11.74 -13.33
CA ILE A 142 4.27 -11.57 -11.98
C ILE A 142 5.45 -11.52 -11.01
N ALA A 143 5.82 -10.31 -10.58
CA ALA A 143 6.87 -10.04 -9.61
C ALA A 143 6.25 -9.84 -8.22
N GLY A 144 6.41 -10.84 -7.37
CA GLY A 144 5.72 -10.89 -6.10
C GLY A 144 5.82 -12.25 -5.43
N ASP A 145 5.42 -12.27 -4.17
CA ASP A 145 5.16 -13.51 -3.45
C ASP A 145 4.06 -13.28 -2.41
N GLY A 146 3.45 -14.36 -1.92
CA GLY A 146 2.36 -14.28 -0.94
C GLY A 146 1.45 -15.50 -0.96
N SER A 147 0.44 -15.49 -0.09
CA SER A 147 -0.48 -16.62 0.14
C SER A 147 -1.22 -17.11 -1.12
N SER A 148 -1.41 -16.25 -2.11
CA SER A 148 -2.15 -16.57 -3.33
C SER A 148 -1.30 -17.18 -4.46
N ARG A 149 0.00 -17.44 -4.23
CA ARG A 149 0.92 -17.91 -5.29
C ARG A 149 0.45 -19.20 -5.98
N ASP A 150 0.12 -20.22 -5.19
CA ASP A 150 -0.25 -21.53 -5.73
C ASP A 150 -1.58 -21.43 -6.49
N HIS A 151 -2.56 -20.74 -5.90
CA HIS A 151 -3.84 -20.45 -6.56
C HIS A 151 -3.67 -19.75 -7.92
N LEU A 152 -2.79 -18.75 -8.00
CA LEU A 152 -2.51 -18.02 -9.24
C LEU A 152 -1.81 -18.90 -10.28
N THR A 153 -0.92 -19.80 -9.83
CA THR A 153 -0.22 -20.75 -10.71
C THR A 153 -1.20 -21.72 -11.34
N GLU A 154 -2.12 -22.27 -10.55
CA GLU A 154 -3.20 -23.12 -11.08
C GLU A 154 -4.14 -22.35 -12.01
N LEU A 155 -4.48 -21.10 -11.69
CA LEU A 155 -5.36 -20.27 -12.51
C LEU A 155 -4.74 -20.03 -13.90
N VAL A 156 -3.45 -19.72 -13.94
CA VAL A 156 -2.68 -19.55 -15.19
C VAL A 156 -2.69 -20.83 -16.03
N ALA A 157 -2.54 -22.00 -15.40
CA ALA A 157 -2.63 -23.29 -16.08
C ALA A 157 -4.03 -23.56 -16.62
N ARG A 158 -5.08 -23.36 -15.81
CA ARG A 158 -6.48 -23.53 -16.21
C ARG A 158 -6.89 -22.61 -17.36
N LEU A 159 -6.36 -21.40 -17.41
CA LEU A 159 -6.62 -20.44 -18.48
C LEU A 159 -5.75 -20.65 -19.73
N GLY A 160 -4.87 -21.66 -19.75
CA GLY A 160 -4.04 -21.98 -20.92
C GLY A 160 -2.95 -20.96 -21.23
N ILE A 161 -2.60 -20.08 -20.30
CA ILE A 161 -1.62 -19.00 -20.49
C ILE A 161 -0.28 -19.26 -19.77
N ALA A 162 -0.04 -20.49 -19.33
CA ALA A 162 1.21 -20.88 -18.65
C ALA A 162 2.46 -20.58 -19.50
N ALA A 163 2.44 -20.89 -20.80
CA ALA A 163 3.58 -20.67 -21.69
C ALA A 163 3.92 -19.18 -21.91
N SER A 164 2.96 -18.28 -21.66
CA SER A 164 3.12 -16.83 -21.78
C SER A 164 3.23 -16.13 -20.43
N THR A 165 3.33 -16.86 -19.31
CA THR A 165 3.38 -16.29 -17.96
C THR A 165 4.64 -16.68 -17.19
N ASP A 166 5.30 -15.71 -16.57
CA ASP A 166 6.49 -15.89 -15.74
C ASP A 166 6.23 -15.43 -14.29
N PHE A 167 6.38 -16.34 -13.33
CA PHE A 167 6.40 -15.99 -11.89
C PHE A 167 7.82 -15.67 -11.45
N LEU A 168 8.11 -14.39 -11.27
CA LEU A 168 9.46 -13.87 -11.00
C LEU A 168 9.87 -13.91 -9.52
N GLY A 169 8.93 -14.26 -8.63
CA GLY A 169 9.14 -14.22 -7.19
C GLY A 169 9.32 -12.80 -6.64
N ARG A 170 9.73 -12.70 -5.38
CA ARG A 170 10.00 -11.40 -4.73
C ARG A 170 11.23 -10.74 -5.36
N ARG A 171 11.07 -9.52 -5.87
CA ARG A 171 12.16 -8.71 -6.46
C ARG A 171 12.44 -7.48 -5.59
N GLN A 172 13.72 -7.20 -5.35
CA GLN A 172 14.18 -5.94 -4.72
C GLN A 172 14.73 -4.95 -5.75
N ASP A 173 14.99 -5.42 -6.97
CA ASP A 173 15.62 -4.72 -8.09
C ASP A 173 14.63 -4.34 -9.19
N ILE A 174 13.38 -4.00 -8.82
CA ILE A 174 12.34 -3.58 -9.77
C ILE A 174 12.77 -2.33 -10.58
N ALA A 175 13.82 -1.63 -10.14
CA ALA A 175 14.32 -0.43 -10.80
C ALA A 175 15.42 -0.65 -11.86
N SER A 176 15.98 -1.87 -12.03
CA SER A 176 17.21 -2.05 -12.83
C SER A 176 17.02 -2.61 -14.26
N PRO A 177 16.18 -3.63 -14.53
CA PRO A 177 16.04 -4.15 -15.91
C PRO A 177 14.69 -3.95 -16.62
N TRP A 178 13.62 -3.51 -15.95
CA TRP A 178 12.25 -3.64 -16.49
C TRP A 178 11.83 -2.50 -17.45
N THR A 179 12.50 -2.40 -18.59
CA THR A 179 12.14 -1.52 -19.72
C THR A 179 11.11 -2.21 -20.60
N VAL A 180 9.86 -2.21 -20.15
CA VAL A 180 8.76 -2.81 -20.88
C VAL A 180 7.59 -1.84 -20.90
N ARG A 181 6.78 -1.88 -21.97
CA ARG A 181 5.44 -1.28 -22.07
C ARG A 181 4.57 -1.74 -20.88
N GLN A 182 4.71 -1.08 -19.74
CA GLN A 182 3.88 -1.38 -18.57
C GLN A 182 2.49 -0.79 -18.78
N SER A 183 1.53 -1.63 -19.14
CA SER A 183 0.15 -1.40 -18.68
C SER A 183 0.10 -1.89 -17.24
N PHE A 184 0.34 -0.98 -16.29
CA PHE A 184 0.25 -1.28 -14.88
C PHE A 184 -1.23 -1.44 -14.52
N TRP A 185 -1.67 -2.68 -14.31
CA TRP A 185 -3.03 -2.95 -13.86
C TRP A 185 -3.08 -2.87 -12.33
N ARG A 186 -3.90 -1.95 -11.83
CA ARG A 186 -4.41 -1.97 -10.46
C ARG A 186 -5.94 -2.11 -10.54
N PRO A 187 -6.52 -3.21 -10.07
CA PRO A 187 -7.97 -3.31 -10.00
C PRO A 187 -8.48 -2.23 -9.06
N ARG A 188 -9.43 -1.41 -9.53
CA ARG A 188 -10.20 -0.53 -8.65
C ARG A 188 -11.25 -1.38 -7.95
N PRO A 189 -11.48 -1.26 -6.64
CA PRO A 189 -12.68 -1.82 -6.05
C PRO A 189 -13.89 -1.19 -6.76
N ALA A 190 -14.81 -2.04 -7.23
CA ALA A 190 -16.07 -1.59 -7.79
C ALA A 190 -16.81 -0.79 -6.70
N LYS A 191 -17.25 0.44 -7.03
CA LYS A 191 -18.27 1.10 -6.23
C LYS A 191 -19.52 0.24 -6.35
N VAL A 192 -19.87 -0.45 -5.28
CA VAL A 192 -21.20 -1.05 -5.11
C VAL A 192 -22.15 0.14 -4.97
N TRP A 193 -22.83 0.48 -6.06
CA TRP A 193 -24.02 1.32 -6.00
C TRP A 193 -25.14 0.41 -5.53
N ALA A 194 -25.63 0.67 -4.33
CA ALA A 194 -26.98 0.26 -3.92
C ALA A 194 -27.98 1.26 -4.50
#